data_AF-A0A412W9F9-F1
#
_entry.id   AF-A0A412W9F9-F1
#
_cell.length_a   1.000
_cell.length_b   1.000
_cell.length_c   1.000
_cell.angle_alpha   90.00
_cell.angle_beta   90.00
_cell.angle_gamma   90.00
#
_symmetry.space_group_name_H-M   'P 1'
#
loop_
_entity.id
_entity.type
_entity.pdbx_description
1 polymer ?
#
loop_
_entity_poly.entity_id
_entity_poly.type
_entity_poly.pdbx_seq_one_letter_code
_entity_poly.pdbx_strand_id
1 'polypeptide(L)'
;NLNKLLIRILLHLQVEFSPSYWANPTSPNWFTDKSLISVEMDIYNKTVKKLPIPMTSSFGGAVEKYKNLIVFAINGRNDVGFYTHNPATGETSSDAVVKVDGAPAYFHWFEN
;
A
#
# COMPACT_ATOMS: atom_id res chain seq x y z
N ASN A 1 -15.73 -17.14 9.34
CA ASN A 1 -14.93 -18.31 8.92
C ASN A 1 -13.46 -17.91 8.97
N LEU A 2 -12.79 -18.30 10.05
CA LEU A 2 -11.39 -18.00 10.38
C LEU A 2 -10.38 -18.59 9.38
N ASN A 3 -10.84 -19.39 8.41
CA ASN A 3 -10.03 -20.06 7.38
C ASN A 3 -9.65 -19.15 6.19
N LYS A 4 -10.07 -17.88 6.19
CA LYS A 4 -9.35 -16.81 5.47
C LYS A 4 -8.32 -16.19 6.41
N LEU A 5 -7.55 -17.02 7.12
CA LEU A 5 -6.41 -16.56 7.89
C LEU A 5 -5.47 -15.95 6.87
N LEU A 6 -5.44 -14.62 6.87
CA LEU A 6 -4.54 -13.79 6.10
C LEU A 6 -3.11 -14.19 6.45
N ILE A 7 -2.59 -15.24 5.82
CA ILE A 7 -1.22 -15.19 5.32
C ILE A 7 -1.31 -14.37 4.03
N ARG A 8 -1.79 -13.13 4.16
CA ARG A 8 -1.53 -12.07 3.18
C ARG A 8 -0.12 -11.65 3.49
N ILE A 9 0.83 -12.44 2.98
CA ILE A 9 2.14 -11.90 2.69
C ILE A 9 1.85 -10.84 1.63
N LEU A 10 1.55 -9.62 2.08
CA LEU A 10 1.64 -8.44 1.26
C LEU A 10 3.14 -8.23 1.10
N LEU A 11 3.71 -9.04 0.23
CA LEU A 11 4.98 -8.72 -0.37
C LEU A 11 4.76 -7.32 -0.94
N HIS A 12 5.36 -6.34 -0.28
CA HIS A 12 6.19 -5.41 -1.02
C HIS A 12 7.01 -6.29 -1.95
N LEU A 13 6.54 -6.47 -3.17
CA LEU A 13 7.44 -6.77 -4.27
C LEU A 13 8.29 -5.51 -4.39
N GLN A 14 9.29 -5.37 -3.51
CA GLN A 14 10.62 -5.11 -4.01
C GLN A 14 10.89 -6.28 -4.96
N VAL A 15 10.35 -6.19 -6.18
CA VAL A 15 11.21 -6.67 -7.22
C VAL A 15 12.44 -5.78 -7.05
N GLU A 16 13.60 -6.38 -6.85
CA GLU A 16 14.87 -5.73 -7.10
C GLU A 16 14.98 -5.38 -8.61
N PHE A 17 13.90 -4.87 -9.22
CA PHE A 17 13.98 -4.01 -10.37
C PHE A 17 14.60 -2.74 -9.83
N SER A 18 15.93 -2.73 -9.86
CA SER A 18 16.80 -1.59 -9.57
C SER A 18 16.02 -0.29 -9.75
N PRO A 19 15.84 0.54 -8.70
CA PRO A 19 15.07 1.79 -8.77
C PRO A 19 15.42 2.64 -10.00
N SER A 20 16.64 2.47 -10.53
CA SER A 20 17.13 3.03 -11.79
C SER A 20 16.27 2.78 -13.04
N TYR A 21 15.42 1.74 -13.09
CA TYR A 21 14.64 1.41 -14.30
C TYR A 21 13.46 2.36 -14.53
N TRP A 22 12.95 2.98 -13.46
CA TRP A 22 11.83 3.94 -13.50
C TRP A 22 12.22 5.33 -12.99
N ALA A 23 13.38 5.44 -12.34
CA ALA A 23 13.96 6.71 -11.98
C ALA A 23 14.27 7.50 -13.26
N ASN A 24 14.10 8.83 -13.20
CA ASN A 24 14.54 9.70 -14.27
C ASN A 24 16.02 9.39 -14.59
N PRO A 25 16.36 8.96 -15.82
CA PRO A 25 17.72 8.52 -16.16
C PRO A 25 18.75 9.65 -16.02
N THR A 26 18.32 10.90 -15.99
CA THR A 26 19.19 12.08 -15.81
C THR A 26 19.21 12.60 -14.37
N SER A 27 18.34 12.10 -13.48
CA SER A 27 18.30 12.48 -12.06
C SER A 27 17.61 11.41 -11.23
N PRO A 28 18.23 10.23 -11.04
CA PRO A 28 17.57 9.13 -10.36
C PRO A 28 17.39 9.42 -8.87
N ASN A 29 16.16 9.71 -8.45
CA ASN A 29 15.80 9.89 -7.04
C ASN A 29 14.87 8.77 -6.57
N TRP A 30 15.50 7.62 -6.34
CA TRP A 30 14.87 6.40 -5.83
C TRP A 30 14.13 6.61 -4.51
N PHE A 31 14.44 7.66 -3.74
CA PHE A 31 13.76 8.00 -2.51
C PHE A 31 12.32 8.48 -2.76
N THR A 32 12.09 9.20 -3.86
CA THR A 32 10.79 9.79 -4.18
C THR A 32 10.01 9.01 -5.23
N ASP A 33 10.64 8.07 -5.93
CA ASP A 33 10.03 7.29 -6.99
C ASP A 33 8.82 6.49 -6.49
N LYS A 34 7.71 6.58 -7.23
CA LYS A 34 6.44 5.89 -6.91
C LYS A 34 6.42 4.51 -7.55
N SER A 35 7.25 3.62 -7.02
CA SER A 35 7.53 2.30 -7.58
C SER A 35 6.66 1.19 -7.01
N LEU A 36 5.85 1.45 -5.99
CA LEU A 36 5.04 0.44 -5.30
C LEU A 36 3.56 0.60 -5.60
N ILE A 37 2.87 -0.53 -5.75
CA ILE A 37 1.42 -0.62 -5.93
C ILE A 37 0.78 -1.38 -4.77
N SER A 38 -0.45 -0.99 -4.42
CA SER A 38 -1.26 -1.77 -3.48
C SER A 38 -2.04 -2.85 -4.23
N VAL A 39 -2.01 -4.07 -3.72
CA VAL A 39 -2.66 -5.22 -4.35
C VAL A 39 -3.43 -6.05 -3.33
N GLU A 40 -4.48 -6.69 -3.80
CA GLU A 40 -5.13 -7.82 -3.14
C GLU A 40 -4.59 -9.10 -3.78
N MET A 41 -4.10 -10.02 -2.94
CA MET A 41 -3.58 -11.32 -3.40
C MET A 41 -4.36 -12.46 -2.78
N ASP A 42 -4.80 -13.39 -3.62
CA ASP A 42 -5.34 -14.68 -3.21
C ASP A 42 -4.30 -15.75 -3.51
N ILE A 43 -3.63 -16.23 -2.46
CA ILE A 43 -2.53 -17.21 -2.58
C ILE A 43 -3.02 -18.61 -2.97
N TYR A 44 -4.29 -18.94 -2.68
CA TYR A 44 -4.84 -20.26 -2.98
C TYR A 44 -5.29 -20.33 -4.43
N ASN A 45 -5.95 -19.28 -4.90
CA ASN A 45 -6.35 -19.14 -6.30
C ASN A 45 -5.21 -18.58 -7.19
N LYS A 46 -4.09 -18.18 -6.59
CA LYS A 46 -2.90 -17.61 -7.24
C LYS A 46 -3.25 -16.39 -8.10
N THR A 47 -4.13 -15.52 -7.60
CA THR A 47 -4.53 -14.30 -8.29
C THR A 47 -3.99 -13.06 -7.59
N VAL A 48 -3.72 -12.03 -8.39
CA VAL A 48 -3.30 -10.70 -7.92
C VAL A 48 -4.20 -9.67 -8.58
N LYS A 49 -4.81 -8.80 -7.77
CA LYS A 49 -5.66 -7.70 -8.21
C LYS A 49 -5.07 -6.38 -7.74
N LYS A 50 -4.79 -5.48 -8.67
CA LYS A 50 -4.40 -4.10 -8.33
C LYS A 50 -5.58 -3.39 -7.66
N LEU A 51 -5.31 -2.76 -6.52
CA LEU A 51 -6.28 -1.89 -5.85
C LEU A 51 -6.27 -0.50 -6.49
N PRO A 52 -7.40 0.22 -6.52
CA PRO A 52 -7.48 1.59 -7.03
C PRO A 52 -6.87 2.62 -6.05
N ILE A 53 -5.72 2.29 -5.47
CA ILE A 53 -4.95 3.14 -4.55
C ILE A 53 -3.74 3.70 -5.34
N PRO A 54 -3.38 4.99 -5.17
CA PRO A 54 -2.22 5.55 -5.84
C PRO A 54 -0.93 4.80 -5.55
N MET A 55 0.03 4.92 -6.48
CA MET A 55 1.38 4.37 -6.27
C MET A 55 2.10 5.13 -5.16
N THR A 56 2.89 4.42 -4.37
CA THR A 56 3.67 4.96 -3.25
C THR A 56 5.16 4.74 -3.46
N SER A 57 6.00 5.47 -2.75
CA SER A 57 7.45 5.26 -2.67
C SER A 57 7.80 4.21 -1.62
N SER A 58 9.03 3.68 -1.68
CA SER A 58 9.57 2.71 -0.70
C SER A 58 9.58 3.18 0.76
N PHE A 59 9.44 4.49 0.98
CA PHE A 59 9.40 5.13 2.30
C PHE A 59 7.99 5.33 2.88
N GLY A 60 6.93 5.00 2.12
CA GLY A 60 5.56 4.93 2.61
C GLY A 60 5.01 3.53 2.38
N GLY A 61 4.78 2.76 3.45
CA GLY A 61 4.59 1.31 3.29
C GLY A 61 3.94 0.57 4.45
N ALA A 62 3.39 1.28 5.45
CA ALA A 62 2.57 0.61 6.46
C ALA A 62 1.35 -0.04 5.79
N VAL A 63 1.16 -1.32 6.09
CA VAL A 63 -0.02 -2.09 5.71
C VAL A 63 -0.54 -2.74 6.96
N GLU A 64 -1.61 -2.18 7.51
CA GLU A 64 -2.05 -2.50 8.86
C GLU A 64 -3.55 -2.82 8.87
N LYS A 65 -3.99 -3.61 9.84
CA LYS A 65 -5.42 -3.88 10.03
C LYS A 65 -6.02 -2.79 10.91
N TYR A 66 -7.18 -2.26 10.55
CA TYR A 66 -8.00 -1.40 11.41
C TYR A 66 -9.44 -1.93 11.42
N LYS A 67 -9.86 -2.56 12.52
CA LYS A 67 -11.14 -3.27 12.61
C LYS A 67 -11.31 -4.24 11.43
N ASN A 68 -12.30 -4.00 10.58
CA ASN A 68 -12.66 -4.77 9.39
C ASN A 68 -12.05 -4.19 8.09
N LEU A 69 -11.16 -3.20 8.19
CA LEU A 69 -10.45 -2.57 7.09
C LEU A 69 -8.95 -2.93 7.09
N ILE A 70 -8.33 -2.77 5.93
CA ILE A 70 -6.88 -2.70 5.76
C ILE A 70 -6.53 -1.24 5.47
N VAL A 71 -5.50 -0.73 6.15
CA VAL A 71 -4.96 0.62 6.01
C VAL A 71 -3.66 0.54 5.21
N PHE A 72 -3.52 1.40 4.21
CA PHE A 72 -2.32 1.54 3.39
C PHE A 72 -1.75 2.94 3.56
N ALA A 73 -0.49 3.05 3.97
CA ALA A 73 0.24 4.30 3.97
C ALA A 73 0.75 4.63 2.56
N ILE A 74 0.37 5.79 2.06
CA ILE A 74 0.66 6.23 0.70
C ILE A 74 1.40 7.57 0.76
N ASN A 75 2.64 7.58 0.27
CA ASN A 75 3.33 8.80 -0.12
C ASN A 75 3.14 8.96 -1.63
N GLY A 76 1.95 9.40 -2.03
CA GLY A 76 1.55 9.53 -3.43
C GLY A 76 2.07 10.81 -4.08
N ARG A 77 1.82 10.97 -5.38
CA ARG A 77 2.20 12.19 -6.12
C ARG A 77 1.29 13.39 -5.81
N ASN A 78 -0.01 13.11 -5.63
CA ASN A 78 -1.05 14.15 -5.48
C ASN A 78 -1.71 14.13 -4.11
N ASP A 79 -1.61 13.01 -3.37
CA ASP A 79 -2.19 12.86 -2.04
C ASP A 79 -1.28 11.98 -1.19
N VAL A 80 -1.20 12.32 0.10
CA VAL A 80 -0.29 11.73 1.07
C VAL A 80 -1.06 11.44 2.34
N GLY A 81 -1.04 10.18 2.78
CA GLY A 81 -1.79 9.76 3.95
C GLY A 81 -2.16 8.29 3.92
N PHE A 82 -3.23 7.97 4.64
CA PHE A 82 -3.70 6.60 4.83
C PHE A 82 -4.95 6.36 4.00
N TYR A 83 -4.90 5.33 3.16
CA TYR A 83 -6.05 4.82 2.40
C TYR A 83 -6.61 3.59 3.08
N THR A 84 -7.90 3.32 2.88
CA THR A 84 -8.55 2.13 3.44
C THR A 84 -9.12 1.23 2.37
N HIS A 85 -9.06 -0.07 2.60
CA HIS A 85 -9.70 -1.09 1.78
C HIS A 85 -10.50 -2.05 2.67
N ASN A 86 -11.76 -2.29 2.33
CA ASN A 86 -12.59 -3.30 2.97
C ASN A 86 -12.53 -4.61 2.17
N PRO A 87 -11.83 -5.65 2.66
CA PRO A 87 -11.70 -6.90 1.93
C PRO A 87 -12.99 -7.73 1.86
N ALA A 88 -14.02 -7.39 2.66
CA ALA A 88 -15.31 -8.09 2.61
C ALA A 88 -16.19 -7.55 1.47
N THR A 89 -16.11 -6.25 1.17
CA THR A 89 -16.92 -5.60 0.13
C THR A 89 -16.13 -5.27 -1.13
N GLY A 90 -14.80 -5.26 -1.06
CA GLY A 90 -13.91 -4.79 -2.13
C GLY A 90 -13.82 -3.26 -2.23
N GLU A 91 -14.53 -2.53 -1.37
CA GLU A 91 -14.55 -1.07 -1.36
C GLU A 91 -13.20 -0.50 -0.96
N THR A 92 -12.77 0.57 -1.63
CA THR A 92 -11.50 1.24 -1.40
C THR A 92 -11.75 2.74 -1.37
N SER A 93 -11.11 3.46 -0.44
CA SER A 93 -11.24 4.92 -0.38
C SER A 93 -10.69 5.56 -1.67
N SER A 94 -11.38 6.59 -2.17
CA SER A 94 -10.92 7.37 -3.33
C SER A 94 -9.73 8.27 -2.99
N ASP A 95 -9.66 8.71 -1.74
CA ASP A 95 -8.68 9.65 -1.20
C ASP A 95 -8.12 9.13 0.13
N ALA A 96 -7.05 9.77 0.62
CA ALA A 96 -6.55 9.49 1.96
C ALA A 96 -7.61 9.90 3.00
N VAL A 97 -8.03 8.92 3.81
CA VAL A 97 -9.01 9.16 4.90
C VAL A 97 -8.39 9.88 6.09
N VAL A 98 -7.06 9.81 6.21
CA VAL A 98 -6.25 10.61 7.13
C VAL A 98 -5.07 11.15 6.34
N LYS A 99 -4.96 12.47 6.24
CA LYS A 99 -3.87 13.16 5.55
C LYS A 99 -2.72 13.45 6.50
N VAL A 100 -1.50 13.40 5.99
CA VAL A 100 -0.30 13.71 6.76
C VAL A 100 0.67 14.54 5.94
N ASP A 101 1.51 15.30 6.62
CA ASP A 101 2.71 15.88 6.02
C ASP A 101 3.86 14.85 6.02
N GLY A 102 4.68 14.85 4.97
CA GLY A 102 5.85 13.97 4.86
C GLY A 102 5.52 12.55 4.36
N ALA A 103 6.18 11.53 4.89
CA ALA A 103 6.01 10.14 4.46
C ALA A 103 5.36 9.30 5.58
N PRO A 104 4.11 8.83 5.43
CA PRO A 104 3.49 7.97 6.43
C PRO A 104 4.21 6.62 6.50
N ALA A 105 4.86 6.33 7.63
CA ALA A 105 5.68 5.14 7.80
C ALA A 105 5.02 4.05 8.67
N TYR A 106 4.18 4.44 9.63
CA TYR A 106 3.59 3.55 10.61
C TYR A 106 2.13 3.92 10.88
N PHE A 107 1.31 2.91 11.17
CA PHE A 107 -0.06 3.08 11.67
C PHE A 107 -0.27 2.09 12.81
N HIS A 108 -0.90 2.54 13.90
CA HIS A 108 -1.31 1.65 14.96
C HIS A 108 -2.64 2.12 15.54
N TRP A 109 -3.42 1.17 16.02
CA TRP A 109 -4.67 1.45 16.71
C TRP A 109 -4.82 0.47 17.86
N PHE A 110 -5.53 0.90 18.89
CA PHE A 110 -5.81 0.11 20.08
C PHE A 110 -7.29 -0.25 20.09
N GLU A 111 -7.61 -1.51 20.40
CA GLU A 111 -8.97 -1.89 20.81
C GLU A 111 -9.19 -1.39 22.24
N ASN A 112 -10.36 -0.79 22.47
CA ASN A 112 -10.87 -0.49 23.81
C ASN A 112 -11.75 -1.64 24.29
#